data_AF-A0A831Y6W4-F1
#
_entry.id   AF-A0A831Y6W4-F1
#
_cell.length_a   1.000
_cell.length_b   1.000
_cell.length_c   1.000
_cell.angle_alpha   90.00
_cell.angle_beta   90.00
_cell.angle_gamma   90.00
#
_symmetry.space_group_name_H-M   'P 1'
#
loop_
_entity.id
_entity.type
_entity.pdbx_description
1 polymer ?
#
loop_
_entity_poly.entity_id
_entity_poly.type
_entity_poly.pdbx_seq_one_letter_code
_entity_poly.pdbx_strand_id
1 'polypeptide(L)'
;MAARRSASLTRWRRDAVRRMVATRTATLAFIARLPEPAILEPRTIDRWSVKDVLGHLLACDEETVRRFQLIARGRGDRIHWFESMADADRFNARTVARARRLGLRAVLRRMARVHADLVRRLQRLPVEALRDPSHAYTVVEWLPAPGWSHERDHVSEIRAWWRTRRTARTERRPRRRAAGPSSRRRS
;
A
#
# COMPACT_ATOMS: atom_id res chain seq x y z
N MET A 1 18.04 2.65 -33.33
CA MET A 1 18.10 2.72 -31.85
C MET A 1 16.77 3.09 -31.18
N ALA A 2 16.00 4.07 -31.70
CA ALA A 2 14.73 4.51 -31.10
C ALA A 2 13.66 3.41 -30.96
N ALA A 3 13.46 2.59 -32.00
CA ALA A 3 12.49 1.47 -31.95
C ALA A 3 12.81 0.44 -30.84
N ARG A 4 14.09 0.09 -30.64
CA ARG A 4 14.53 -0.81 -29.55
C ARG A 4 14.29 -0.19 -28.17
N ARG A 5 14.48 1.13 -28.02
CA ARG A 5 14.19 1.87 -26.78
C ARG A 5 12.68 1.86 -26.49
N SER A 6 11.83 2.17 -27.47
CA SER A 6 10.36 2.15 -27.30
C SER A 6 9.83 0.75 -26.94
N ALA A 7 10.35 -0.31 -27.57
CA ALA A 7 10.02 -1.69 -27.21
C ALA A 7 10.42 -2.05 -25.77
N SER A 8 11.56 -1.56 -25.28
CA SER A 8 12.02 -1.76 -23.89
C SER A 8 11.10 -1.07 -22.88
N LEU A 9 10.65 0.15 -23.17
CA LEU A 9 9.75 0.92 -22.31
C LEU A 9 8.34 0.34 -22.30
N THR A 10 7.89 -0.20 -23.43
CA THR A 10 6.63 -0.94 -23.53
C THR A 10 6.65 -2.21 -22.67
N ARG A 11 7.76 -2.96 -22.68
CA ARG A 11 7.96 -4.09 -21.74
C ARG A 11 7.95 -3.63 -20.29
N TRP A 12 8.75 -2.61 -19.97
CA TRP A 12 8.80 -2.06 -18.62
C TRP A 12 7.42 -1.64 -18.10
N ARG A 13 6.61 -0.95 -18.93
CA ARG A 13 5.24 -0.57 -18.58
C ARG A 13 4.38 -1.77 -18.25
N ARG A 14 4.40 -2.80 -19.11
CA ARG A 14 3.63 -4.03 -18.86
C ARG A 14 4.04 -4.66 -17.53
N ASP A 15 5.33 -4.66 -17.22
CA ASP A 15 5.87 -5.25 -15.99
C ASP A 15 5.49 -4.43 -14.76
N ALA A 16 5.55 -3.09 -14.85
CA ALA A 16 5.09 -2.17 -13.82
C ALA A 16 3.61 -2.40 -13.51
N VAL A 17 2.74 -2.44 -14.52
CA VAL A 17 1.30 -2.74 -14.33
C VAL A 17 1.11 -4.08 -13.62
N ARG A 18 1.80 -5.14 -14.06
CA ARG A 18 1.70 -6.47 -13.41
C ARG A 18 2.12 -6.39 -11.93
N ARG A 19 3.20 -5.67 -11.61
CA ARG A 19 3.66 -5.49 -10.22
C ARG A 19 2.66 -4.72 -9.37
N MET A 20 2.09 -3.63 -9.90
CA MET A 20 1.12 -2.79 -9.18
C MET A 20 -0.14 -3.59 -8.84
N VAL A 21 -0.71 -4.29 -9.84
CA VAL A 21 -1.90 -5.13 -9.65
C VAL A 21 -1.64 -6.29 -8.70
N ALA A 22 -0.51 -7.00 -8.86
CA ALA A 22 -0.17 -8.12 -8.00
C ALA A 22 0.02 -7.69 -6.54
N THR A 23 0.71 -6.55 -6.31
CA THR A 23 0.90 -5.99 -4.97
C THR A 23 -0.45 -5.65 -4.34
N ARG A 24 -1.28 -4.84 -5.00
CA ARG A 24 -2.58 -4.44 -4.41
C ARG A 24 -3.50 -5.63 -4.17
N THR A 25 -3.49 -6.62 -5.06
CA THR A 25 -4.26 -7.87 -4.87
C THR A 25 -3.78 -8.63 -3.64
N ALA A 26 -2.47 -8.82 -3.48
CA ALA A 26 -1.88 -9.51 -2.34
C ALA A 26 -2.12 -8.75 -1.01
N THR A 27 -2.07 -7.43 -1.04
CA THR A 27 -2.42 -6.56 0.10
C THR A 27 -3.86 -6.79 0.53
N LEU A 28 -4.82 -6.62 -0.39
CA LEU A 28 -6.24 -6.75 -0.07
C LEU A 28 -6.60 -8.17 0.39
N ALA A 29 -6.02 -9.19 -0.23
CA ALA A 29 -6.20 -10.58 0.19
C ALA A 29 -5.69 -10.84 1.62
N PHE A 30 -4.59 -10.20 2.03
CA PHE A 30 -4.09 -10.30 3.40
C PHE A 30 -4.97 -9.52 4.38
N ILE A 31 -5.33 -8.27 4.06
CA ILE A 31 -6.18 -7.43 4.91
C ILE A 31 -7.55 -8.09 5.15
N ALA A 32 -8.13 -8.74 4.13
CA ALA A 32 -9.41 -9.45 4.26
C ALA A 32 -9.39 -10.61 5.28
N ARG A 33 -8.20 -11.09 5.69
CA ARG A 33 -8.04 -12.14 6.71
C ARG A 33 -7.87 -11.58 8.12
N LEU A 34 -7.75 -10.27 8.27
CA LEU A 34 -7.64 -9.61 9.57
C LEU A 34 -9.04 -9.28 10.09
N PRO A 35 -9.33 -9.53 11.38
CA PRO A 35 -10.58 -9.08 11.96
C PRO A 35 -10.60 -7.55 12.03
N GLU A 36 -11.75 -6.94 11.75
CA GLU A 36 -11.89 -5.47 11.70
C GLU A 36 -11.38 -4.76 12.97
N PRO A 37 -11.64 -5.24 14.21
CA PRO A 37 -11.05 -4.64 15.40
C PRO A 37 -9.52 -4.55 15.40
N ALA A 38 -8.84 -5.53 14.80
CA ALA A 38 -7.38 -5.50 14.65
C ALA A 38 -6.93 -4.50 13.57
N ILE A 39 -7.74 -4.30 12.52
CA ILE A 39 -7.45 -3.29 11.48
C ILE A 39 -7.56 -1.87 12.05
N LEU A 40 -8.50 -1.67 12.97
CA LEU A 40 -8.80 -0.37 13.59
C LEU A 40 -7.95 -0.07 14.83
N GLU A 41 -7.17 -1.04 15.31
CA GLU A 41 -6.40 -0.91 16.54
C GLU A 41 -5.33 0.20 16.41
N PRO A 42 -5.37 1.23 17.26
CA PRO A 42 -4.40 2.31 17.21
C PRO A 42 -3.01 1.81 17.60
N ARG A 43 -1.97 2.52 17.17
CA ARG A 43 -0.56 2.22 17.50
C ARG A 43 -0.13 0.78 17.16
N THR A 44 -0.60 0.30 16.01
CA THR A 44 -0.26 -1.02 15.47
C THR A 44 1.08 -0.98 14.75
N ILE A 45 1.26 0.00 13.86
CA ILE A 45 2.52 0.29 13.17
C ILE A 45 2.96 1.66 13.65
N ASP A 46 3.90 1.69 14.60
CA ASP A 46 4.29 2.91 15.32
C ASP A 46 3.06 3.65 15.88
N ARG A 47 2.73 4.86 15.39
CA ARG A 47 1.58 5.66 15.82
C ARG A 47 0.29 5.40 15.01
N TRP A 48 0.34 4.50 14.03
CA TRP A 48 -0.74 4.26 13.07
C TRP A 48 -1.48 2.93 13.31
N SER A 49 -2.78 2.93 13.06
CA SER A 49 -3.54 1.69 12.85
C SER A 49 -3.28 1.11 11.46
N VAL A 50 -3.68 -0.14 11.21
CA VAL A 50 -3.65 -0.69 9.84
C VAL A 50 -4.54 0.14 8.91
N LYS A 51 -5.71 0.62 9.38
CA LYS A 51 -6.56 1.54 8.60
C LYS A 51 -5.81 2.82 8.22
N ASP A 52 -5.00 3.38 9.12
CA ASP A 52 -4.20 4.58 8.85
C ASP A 52 -3.17 4.32 7.75
N VAL A 53 -2.47 3.18 7.80
CA VAL A 53 -1.53 2.75 6.75
C VAL A 53 -2.25 2.62 5.40
N LEU A 54 -3.44 2.02 5.37
CA LEU A 54 -4.25 1.93 4.13
C LEU A 54 -4.67 3.31 3.61
N GLY A 55 -5.02 4.23 4.51
CA GLY A 55 -5.34 5.62 4.15
C GLY A 55 -4.13 6.38 3.61
N HIS A 56 -2.95 6.13 4.16
CA HIS A 56 -1.68 6.66 3.67
C HIS A 56 -1.35 6.13 2.25
N LEU A 57 -1.44 4.81 2.05
CA LEU A 57 -1.22 4.18 0.73
C LEU A 57 -2.20 4.70 -0.33
N LEU A 58 -3.48 4.89 0.04
CA LEU A 58 -4.46 5.53 -0.82
C LEU A 58 -4.00 6.92 -1.26
N ALA A 59 -3.46 7.73 -0.36
CA ALA A 59 -3.01 9.07 -0.69
C ALA A 59 -1.78 9.07 -1.62
N CYS A 60 -0.88 8.10 -1.48
CA CYS A 60 0.22 7.89 -2.42
C CYS A 60 -0.29 7.54 -3.83
N ASP A 61 -1.33 6.71 -3.93
CA ASP A 61 -1.98 6.41 -5.21
C ASP A 61 -2.61 7.69 -5.84
N GLU A 62 -3.28 8.50 -5.03
CA GLU A 62 -3.90 9.76 -5.48
C GLU A 62 -2.87 10.78 -5.98
N GLU A 63 -1.76 10.94 -5.26
CA GLU A 63 -0.68 11.82 -5.70
C GLU A 63 -0.02 11.29 -6.98
N THR A 64 0.13 9.96 -7.12
CA THR A 64 0.63 9.35 -8.36
C THR A 64 -0.31 9.58 -9.54
N VAL A 65 -1.63 9.49 -9.32
CA VAL A 65 -2.64 9.84 -10.33
C VAL A 65 -2.51 11.30 -10.75
N ARG A 66 -2.34 12.22 -9.79
CA ARG A 66 -2.12 13.65 -10.07
C ARG A 66 -0.86 13.88 -10.92
N ARG A 67 0.25 13.19 -10.61
CA ARG A 67 1.50 13.25 -11.39
C ARG A 67 1.30 12.75 -12.83
N PHE A 68 0.62 11.62 -13.01
CA PHE A 68 0.29 11.13 -14.35
C PHE A 68 -0.60 12.08 -15.14
N GLN A 69 -1.54 12.77 -14.49
CA GLN A 69 -2.36 13.80 -15.15
C GLN A 69 -1.52 14.99 -15.65
N LEU A 70 -0.52 15.41 -14.88
CA LEU A 70 0.40 16.48 -15.28
C LEU A 70 1.24 16.05 -16.49
N ILE A 71 1.83 14.85 -16.43
CA ILE A 71 2.62 14.29 -17.54
C ILE A 71 1.77 14.15 -18.81
N ALA A 72 0.56 13.60 -18.70
CA ALA A 72 -0.34 13.44 -19.84
C ALA A 72 -0.74 14.76 -20.51
N ARG A 73 -0.59 15.89 -19.81
CA ARG A 73 -0.87 17.25 -20.32
C ARG A 73 0.41 17.98 -20.77
N GLY A 74 1.55 17.30 -20.83
CA GLY A 74 2.84 17.91 -21.14
C GLY A 74 3.34 18.89 -20.06
N ARG A 75 2.87 18.74 -18.81
CA ARG A 75 3.22 19.63 -17.69
C ARG A 75 3.96 18.91 -16.56
N GLY A 76 4.87 17.99 -16.92
CA GLY A 76 5.67 17.24 -15.95
C GLY A 76 6.56 18.15 -15.08
N ASP A 77 6.95 19.30 -15.61
CA ASP A 77 7.65 20.40 -14.92
C ASP A 77 6.88 20.94 -13.70
N ARG A 78 5.54 20.78 -13.66
CA ARG A 78 4.68 21.24 -12.58
C ARG A 78 4.48 20.21 -11.47
N ILE A 79 5.16 19.06 -11.54
CA ILE A 79 5.12 18.09 -10.43
C ILE A 79 5.87 18.69 -9.24
N HIS A 80 5.16 18.78 -8.11
CA HIS A 80 5.79 19.11 -6.84
C HIS A 80 6.35 17.82 -6.21
N TRP A 81 7.66 17.82 -6.00
CA TRP A 81 8.38 16.77 -5.32
C TRP A 81 8.53 17.12 -3.84
N PHE A 82 8.59 16.11 -2.98
CA PHE A 82 8.91 16.34 -1.57
C PHE A 82 10.41 16.62 -1.47
N GLU A 83 10.76 17.81 -1.02
CA GLU A 83 12.15 18.28 -0.93
C GLU A 83 12.85 17.75 0.33
N SER A 84 12.07 17.29 1.32
CA SER A 84 12.57 16.74 2.57
C SER A 84 11.68 15.63 3.13
N MET A 85 12.22 14.84 4.06
CA MET A 85 11.42 13.90 4.85
C MET A 85 10.30 14.61 5.63
N ALA A 86 10.55 15.82 6.11
CA ALA A 86 9.56 16.62 6.82
C ALA A 86 8.36 17.00 5.91
N ASP A 87 8.58 17.23 4.61
CA ASP A 87 7.49 17.45 3.64
C ASP A 87 6.64 16.21 3.44
N ALA A 88 7.30 15.06 3.24
CA ALA A 88 6.63 13.77 3.13
C ALA A 88 5.80 13.48 4.39
N ASP A 89 6.36 13.72 5.58
CA ASP A 89 5.67 13.54 6.85
C ASP A 89 4.47 14.47 7.02
N ARG A 90 4.60 15.75 6.62
CA ARG A 90 3.47 16.69 6.61
C ARG A 90 2.37 16.24 5.64
N PHE A 91 2.73 15.76 4.45
CA PHE A 91 1.78 15.18 3.52
C PHE A 91 1.06 13.98 4.14
N ASN A 92 1.82 13.02 4.67
CA ASN A 92 1.33 11.80 5.28
C ASN A 92 0.40 12.08 6.48
N ALA A 93 0.80 12.96 7.40
CA ALA A 93 0.00 13.32 8.56
C ALA A 93 -1.35 13.93 8.15
N ARG A 94 -1.35 14.84 7.17
CA ARG A 94 -2.58 15.47 6.66
C ARG A 94 -3.50 14.46 6.00
N THR A 95 -2.96 13.56 5.17
CA THR A 95 -3.77 12.59 4.42
C THR A 95 -4.30 11.48 5.30
N VAL A 96 -3.52 11.00 6.27
CA VAL A 96 -3.98 10.07 7.33
C VAL A 96 -5.08 10.72 8.16
N ALA A 97 -4.93 11.98 8.58
CA ALA A 97 -5.97 12.68 9.34
C ALA A 97 -7.30 12.78 8.55
N ARG A 98 -7.24 12.98 7.23
CA ARG A 98 -8.43 12.94 6.35
C ARG A 98 -9.00 11.53 6.24
N ALA A 99 -8.17 10.52 6.05
CA ALA A 99 -8.59 9.13 5.94
C ALA A 99 -9.22 8.60 7.24
N ARG A 100 -8.78 9.08 8.41
CA ARG A 100 -9.37 8.74 9.72
C ARG A 100 -10.84 9.11 9.83
N ARG A 101 -11.27 10.18 9.16
CA ARG A 101 -12.68 10.61 9.07
C ARG A 101 -13.54 9.67 8.22
N LEU A 102 -12.92 8.72 7.51
CA LEU A 102 -13.61 7.72 6.71
C LEU A 102 -13.68 6.38 7.46
N GLY A 103 -14.77 5.66 7.26
CA GLY A 103 -14.88 4.25 7.67
C GLY A 103 -14.00 3.34 6.82
N LEU A 104 -13.59 2.18 7.35
CA LEU A 104 -12.71 1.22 6.66
C LEU A 104 -13.24 0.84 5.27
N ARG A 105 -14.53 0.53 5.16
CA ARG A 105 -15.17 0.20 3.86
C ARG A 105 -15.04 1.33 2.85
N ALA A 106 -15.15 2.58 3.28
CA ALA A 106 -15.02 3.74 2.38
C ALA A 106 -13.58 3.91 1.88
N VAL A 107 -12.59 3.71 2.76
CA VAL A 107 -11.16 3.69 2.39
C VAL A 107 -10.90 2.62 1.35
N LEU A 108 -11.31 1.36 1.60
CA LEU A 108 -11.10 0.24 0.69
C LEU A 108 -11.77 0.45 -0.68
N ARG A 109 -13.02 0.95 -0.71
CA ARG A 109 -13.69 1.28 -1.97
C ARG A 109 -12.95 2.36 -2.75
N ARG A 110 -12.43 3.38 -2.06
CA ARG A 110 -11.68 4.46 -2.70
C ARG A 110 -10.33 3.96 -3.22
N MET A 111 -9.62 3.13 -2.46
CA MET A 111 -8.39 2.45 -2.90
C MET A 111 -8.62 1.66 -4.19
N ALA A 112 -9.69 0.87 -4.28
CA ALA A 112 -10.00 0.11 -5.49
C ALA A 112 -10.19 1.03 -6.72
N ARG A 113 -10.94 2.12 -6.56
CA ARG A 113 -11.18 3.08 -7.65
C ARG A 113 -9.91 3.80 -8.09
N VAL A 114 -9.13 4.32 -7.15
CA VAL A 114 -7.90 5.08 -7.45
C VAL A 114 -6.85 4.16 -8.06
N HIS A 115 -6.68 2.94 -7.53
CA HIS A 115 -5.73 1.98 -8.10
C HIS A 115 -6.09 1.60 -9.54
N ALA A 116 -7.37 1.38 -9.83
CA ALA A 116 -7.84 1.14 -11.19
C ALA A 116 -7.55 2.34 -12.11
N ASP A 117 -7.72 3.58 -11.63
CA ASP A 117 -7.40 4.78 -12.41
C ASP A 117 -5.90 4.94 -12.66
N LEU A 118 -5.10 4.67 -11.64
CA LEU A 118 -3.64 4.70 -11.68
C LEU A 118 -3.09 3.68 -12.71
N VAL A 119 -3.60 2.45 -12.73
CA VAL A 119 -3.25 1.45 -13.75
C VAL A 119 -3.66 1.91 -15.15
N ARG A 120 -4.90 2.36 -15.33
CA ARG A 120 -5.40 2.84 -16.64
C ARG A 120 -4.56 4.00 -17.17
N ARG A 121 -4.18 4.95 -16.30
CA ARG A 121 -3.37 6.11 -16.69
C ARG A 121 -1.97 5.70 -17.12
N LEU A 122 -1.29 4.83 -16.37
CA LEU A 122 0.03 4.34 -16.75
C LEU A 122 -0.01 3.63 -18.12
N GLN A 123 -1.07 2.86 -18.38
CA GLN A 123 -1.26 2.20 -19.69
C GLN A 123 -1.41 3.20 -20.84
N ARG A 124 -2.06 4.34 -20.59
CA ARG A 124 -2.40 5.37 -21.59
C ARG A 124 -1.35 6.46 -21.77
N LEU A 125 -0.37 6.59 -20.87
CA LEU A 125 0.72 7.55 -21.08
C LEU A 125 1.43 7.25 -22.42
N PRO A 126 1.93 8.27 -23.15
CA PRO A 126 2.90 8.04 -24.22
C PRO A 126 4.10 7.24 -23.70
N VAL A 127 4.65 6.33 -24.50
CA VAL A 127 5.75 5.45 -24.06
C VAL A 127 7.02 6.26 -23.83
N GLU A 128 7.20 7.30 -24.62
CA GLU A 128 8.30 8.25 -24.61
C GLU A 128 8.28 9.08 -23.31
N ALA A 129 7.09 9.42 -22.80
CA ALA A 129 6.92 10.17 -21.56
C ALA A 129 7.48 9.43 -20.32
N LEU A 130 7.67 8.10 -20.41
CA LEU A 130 8.20 7.31 -19.31
C LEU A 130 9.67 7.61 -18.99
N ARG A 131 10.44 8.09 -19.98
CA ARG A 131 11.85 8.49 -19.88
C ARG A 131 12.09 9.87 -20.50
N ASP A 132 11.09 10.74 -20.44
CA ASP A 132 11.24 12.10 -20.91
C ASP A 132 12.34 12.81 -20.10
N PRO A 133 13.45 13.23 -20.73
CA PRO A 133 14.56 13.87 -20.04
C PRO A 133 14.23 15.29 -19.55
N SER A 134 13.10 15.88 -19.97
CA SER A 134 12.63 17.17 -19.45
C SER A 134 12.01 17.06 -18.05
N HIS A 135 11.64 15.85 -17.61
CA HIS A 135 11.16 15.63 -16.26
C HIS A 135 12.32 15.61 -15.25
N ALA A 136 12.15 16.26 -14.10
CA ALA A 136 13.12 16.22 -13.01
C ALA A 136 13.46 14.78 -12.57
N TYR A 137 12.46 13.90 -12.59
CA TYR A 137 12.62 12.45 -12.44
C TYR A 137 11.75 11.74 -13.47
N THR A 138 12.31 10.76 -14.18
CA THR A 138 11.56 9.96 -15.14
C THR A 138 10.58 9.03 -14.43
N VAL A 139 9.46 8.69 -15.08
CA VAL A 139 8.47 7.74 -14.52
C VAL A 139 9.11 6.42 -14.15
N VAL A 140 10.12 5.98 -14.90
CA VAL A 140 10.86 4.75 -14.63
C VAL A 140 11.58 4.79 -13.28
N GLU A 141 12.11 5.94 -12.89
CA GLU A 141 12.88 6.13 -11.66
C GLU A 141 11.97 6.22 -10.43
N TRP A 142 10.93 7.06 -10.49
CA TRP A 142 10.15 7.37 -9.28
C TRP A 142 8.94 6.46 -9.06
N LEU A 143 8.34 5.86 -10.11
CA LEU A 143 7.12 5.05 -9.96
C LEU A 143 7.27 3.78 -9.10
N PRO A 144 8.41 3.05 -9.09
CA PRO A 144 8.55 1.85 -8.27
C PRO A 144 8.19 2.04 -6.79
N ALA A 145 8.59 3.17 -6.21
CA ALA A 145 8.35 3.51 -4.81
C ALA A 145 6.85 3.55 -4.47
N PRO A 146 6.05 4.51 -4.97
CA PRO A 146 4.62 4.56 -4.69
C PRO A 146 3.81 3.47 -5.42
N GLY A 147 4.34 2.87 -6.48
CA GLY A 147 3.60 1.91 -7.31
C GLY A 147 3.57 0.49 -6.76
N TRP A 148 4.61 0.03 -6.06
CA TRP A 148 4.58 -1.31 -5.45
C TRP A 148 5.55 -1.55 -4.29
N SER A 149 6.74 -0.95 -4.25
CA SER A 149 7.73 -1.33 -3.22
C SER A 149 7.28 -0.83 -1.84
N HIS A 150 6.86 0.42 -1.74
CA HIS A 150 6.43 1.01 -0.49
C HIS A 150 5.22 0.29 0.14
N GLU A 151 4.25 -0.10 -0.69
CA GLU A 151 3.12 -0.91 -0.22
C GLU A 151 3.56 -2.29 0.28
N ARG A 152 4.53 -2.93 -0.38
CA ARG A 152 5.06 -4.22 0.08
C ARG A 152 5.76 -4.10 1.42
N ASP A 153 6.51 -3.04 1.63
CA ASP A 153 7.23 -2.79 2.89
C ASP A 153 6.24 -2.68 4.05
N HIS A 154 5.23 -1.81 3.91
CA HIS A 154 4.17 -1.68 4.92
C HIS A 154 3.36 -2.96 5.15
N VAL A 155 3.04 -3.70 4.09
CA VAL A 155 2.33 -4.97 4.24
C VAL A 155 3.21 -6.01 4.94
N SER A 156 4.52 -5.97 4.76
CA SER A 156 5.46 -6.82 5.49
C SER A 156 5.45 -6.50 6.99
N GLU A 157 5.46 -5.22 7.35
CA GLU A 157 5.35 -4.75 8.74
C GLU A 157 4.04 -5.22 9.40
N ILE A 158 2.90 -5.04 8.72
CA ILE A 158 1.59 -5.49 9.23
C ILE A 158 1.57 -7.02 9.37
N ARG A 159 2.17 -7.76 8.43
CA ARG A 159 2.30 -9.22 8.54
C ARG A 159 3.17 -9.64 9.72
N ALA A 160 4.25 -8.92 10.00
CA ALA A 160 5.12 -9.20 11.14
C ALA A 160 4.37 -8.97 12.46
N TRP A 161 3.73 -7.81 12.60
CA TRP A 161 2.89 -7.49 13.75
C TRP A 161 1.80 -8.54 13.99
N TRP A 162 1.07 -8.94 12.94
CA TRP A 162 -0.01 -9.91 13.07
C TRP A 162 0.48 -11.31 13.49
N ARG A 163 1.66 -11.73 13.00
CA ARG A 163 2.28 -12.99 13.41
C ARG A 163 2.61 -12.99 14.91
N THR A 164 3.26 -11.93 15.41
CA THR A 164 3.60 -11.78 16.83
C THR A 164 2.35 -11.79 17.73
N ARG A 165 1.26 -11.16 17.27
CA ARG A 165 0.00 -11.17 18.04
C ARG A 165 -0.61 -12.58 18.15
N ARG A 166 -0.51 -13.38 17.08
CA ARG A 166 -1.04 -14.75 17.04
C ARG A 166 -0.24 -15.71 17.92
N THR A 167 1.08 -15.58 17.97
CA THR A 167 1.93 -16.39 18.85
C THR A 167 1.61 -16.09 20.32
N ALA A 168 1.58 -14.81 20.70
CA ALA A 168 1.22 -14.39 22.07
C ALA A 168 -0.17 -14.87 22.52
N ARG A 169 -1.17 -14.87 21.62
CA ARG A 169 -2.50 -15.43 21.91
C ARG A 169 -2.50 -16.95 22.08
N THR A 170 -1.62 -17.65 21.39
CA THR A 170 -1.51 -19.12 21.46
C THR A 170 -0.85 -19.52 22.78
N GLU A 171 0.20 -18.81 23.19
CA GLU A 171 0.92 -19.03 24.45
C GLU A 171 0.06 -18.70 25.69
N ARG A 172 -0.78 -17.66 25.61
CA ARG A 172 -1.66 -17.24 26.71
C ARG A 172 -2.90 -18.12 26.91
N ARG A 173 -3.18 -19.09 26.03
CA ARG A 173 -4.34 -19.97 26.18
C ARG A 173 -3.98 -21.09 27.16
N PRO A 174 -4.59 -21.17 28.36
CA PRO A 174 -4.22 -22.18 29.33
C PRO A 174 -4.47 -23.57 28.73
N ARG A 175 -3.46 -24.46 28.80
CA ARG A 175 -3.64 -25.89 28.53
C ARG A 175 -4.74 -26.36 29.50
N ARG A 176 -5.95 -26.61 28.99
CA ARG A 176 -6.99 -27.32 29.75
C ARG A 176 -6.35 -28.63 30.22
N ARG A 177 -5.96 -28.70 31.51
CA ARG A 177 -5.60 -29.96 32.15
C ARG A 177 -6.82 -30.85 32.01
N ALA A 178 -6.66 -31.98 31.32
CA ALA A 178 -7.65 -33.04 31.35
C ALA A 178 -7.84 -33.43 32.82
N ALA A 179 -8.98 -33.10 33.39
CA ALA A 179 -9.39 -33.61 34.69
C ALA A 179 -9.61 -35.12 34.50
N GLY A 180 -8.65 -35.92 34.96
CA GLY A 180 -8.82 -37.36 35.09
C GLY A 180 -9.94 -37.64 36.11
N PRO A 181 -10.73 -38.72 35.91
CA PRO A 181 -11.86 -38.99 36.77
C PRO A 181 -11.37 -39.34 38.18
N SER A 182 -11.86 -38.58 39.16
CA SER A 182 -11.67 -38.87 40.58
C SER A 182 -12.52 -40.10 40.94
N SER A 183 -11.88 -41.27 41.02
CA SER A 183 -12.49 -42.45 41.63
C SER A 183 -12.43 -42.32 43.15
N ARG A 184 -13.58 -41.93 43.74
CA ARG A 184 -13.90 -42.18 45.14
C ARG A 184 -14.20 -43.66 45.36
N ARG A 185 -13.62 -44.25 46.41
CA ARG A 185 -14.11 -45.36 47.28
C ARG A 185 -13.06 -45.46 48.39
N ARG A 186 -13.22 -44.85 49.57
CA ARG A 186 -14.05 -45.24 50.74
C ARG A 186 -13.96 -46.72 51.10
N SER A 187 -13.30 -46.93 52.25
CA SER A 187 -13.45 -47.97 53.27
C SER A 187 -13.06 -49.40 52.92
#